data_AF-A0A7V5C9W0-F1
#
_entry.id   AF-A0A7V5C9W0-F1
#
_cell.length_a   1.000
_cell.length_b   1.000
_cell.length_c   1.000
_cell.angle_alpha   90.00
_cell.angle_beta   90.00
_cell.angle_gamma   90.00
#
_symmetry.space_group_name_H-M   'P 1'
#
loop_
_entity.id
_entity.type
_entity.pdbx_description
1 polymer ?
#
loop_
_entity_poly.entity_id
_entity_poly.type
_entity_poly.pdbx_seq_one_letter_code
_entity_poly.pdbx_strand_id
1 'polypeptide(L)'
;MSAPMWMAGRTGHARRGALEHRFSYGVDYVWLDPEAPGPFPALFGRNRFNLAAIHDRDYGFGDTTGAKWARKAAHEMGFDDAGHAPLRLLTAPRLLGLGFNPVSFWVFMGEGARPVAAIAEVNNTFGDRHAYFCHAPGFAPLT
;
A
#
# COMPACT_ATOMS: atom_id res chain seq x y z
N MET A 1 -10.94 -13.13 5.87
CA MET A 1 -10.54 -13.51 4.49
C MET A 1 -9.12 -13.04 4.29
N SER A 2 -8.15 -13.97 4.18
CA SER A 2 -6.71 -13.65 4.17
C SER A 2 -6.05 -13.76 2.80
N ALA A 3 -6.83 -14.14 1.77
CA ALA A 3 -6.31 -14.25 0.41
C ALA A 3 -6.16 -12.85 -0.21
N PRO A 4 -5.04 -12.58 -0.92
CA PRO A 4 -4.89 -11.36 -1.71
C PRO A 4 -6.02 -11.25 -2.74
N MET A 5 -6.61 -10.07 -2.82
CA MET A 5 -7.64 -9.74 -3.81
C MET A 5 -7.02 -8.89 -4.92
N TRP A 6 -7.29 -9.23 -6.18
CA TRP A 6 -6.93 -8.38 -7.31
C TRP A 6 -7.89 -7.19 -7.41
N MET A 7 -7.34 -6.00 -7.61
CA MET A 7 -8.04 -4.73 -7.68
C MET A 7 -7.65 -4.02 -8.97
N ALA A 8 -8.55 -4.01 -9.96
CA ALA A 8 -8.35 -3.26 -11.19
C ALA A 8 -8.57 -1.76 -10.94
N GLY A 9 -7.65 -0.93 -11.44
CA GLY A 9 -7.70 0.52 -11.34
C GLY A 9 -7.38 1.19 -12.66
N ARG A 10 -7.56 2.51 -12.70
CA ARG A 10 -7.11 3.37 -13.80
C ARG A 10 -6.38 4.56 -13.22
N THR A 11 -5.22 4.87 -13.78
CA THR A 11 -4.48 6.08 -13.45
C THR A 11 -4.49 7.03 -14.63
N GLY A 12 -4.54 8.32 -14.35
CA GLY A 12 -4.56 9.39 -15.33
C GLY A 12 -3.48 10.40 -15.01
N HIS A 13 -2.75 10.83 -16.03
CA HIS A 13 -1.78 11.90 -15.94
C HIS A 13 -2.27 13.06 -16.79
N ALA A 14 -2.27 14.26 -16.22
CA ALA A 14 -2.67 15.47 -16.90
C ALA A 14 -1.66 16.57 -16.59
N ARG A 15 -1.00 17.08 -17.63
CA ARG A 15 -0.20 18.30 -17.52
C ARG A 15 -1.08 19.49 -17.88
N ARG A 16 -1.29 20.39 -16.92
CA ARG A 16 -1.99 21.66 -17.15
C ARG A 16 -0.95 22.70 -17.57
N GLY A 17 -1.05 23.18 -18.80
CA GLY A 17 -0.14 24.15 -19.42
C GLY A 17 -0.66 24.58 -20.78
N ALA A 18 0.11 25.36 -21.54
CA ALA A 18 -0.29 25.86 -22.87
C ALA A 18 -0.60 24.72 -23.86
N LEU A 19 0.03 23.55 -23.69
CA LEU A 19 -0.31 22.31 -24.37
C LEU A 19 -0.92 21.35 -23.35
N GLU A 20 -2.18 20.97 -23.57
CA GLU A 20 -2.84 19.95 -22.76
C GLU A 20 -2.35 18.56 -23.19
N HIS A 21 -1.60 17.90 -22.32
CA HIS A 21 -1.26 16.48 -22.48
C HIS A 21 -1.96 15.67 -21.40
N ARG A 22 -2.84 14.75 -21.82
CA ARG A 22 -3.57 13.84 -20.94
C ARG A 22 -3.46 12.42 -21.47
N PHE A 23 -3.13 11.48 -20.60
CA PHE A 23 -3.20 10.06 -20.91
C PHE A 23 -3.70 9.29 -19.68
N SER A 24 -4.34 8.15 -19.92
CA SER A 24 -4.80 7.27 -18.86
C SER A 24 -4.55 5.82 -19.24
N TYR A 25 -4.22 5.00 -18.25
CA TYR A 25 -3.93 3.58 -18.44
C TYR A 25 -4.42 2.76 -17.24
N GLY A 26 -4.63 1.47 -17.48
CA GLY A 26 -5.01 0.52 -16.43
C GLY A 26 -3.83 0.27 -15.49
N VAL A 27 -4.14 0.06 -14.21
CA VAL A 27 -3.18 -0.33 -13.18
C VAL A 27 -3.77 -1.46 -12.37
N ASP A 28 -2.94 -2.44 -12.03
CA ASP A 28 -3.35 -3.59 -11.24
C ASP A 28 -2.78 -3.48 -9.83
N TYR A 29 -3.69 -3.49 -8.86
CA TYR A 29 -3.37 -3.53 -7.45
C TYR A 29 -3.73 -4.88 -6.85
N VAL A 30 -3.14 -5.17 -5.70
CA VAL A 30 -3.58 -6.23 -4.81
C VAL A 30 -3.95 -5.63 -3.46
N TRP A 31 -5.07 -6.07 -2.91
CA TRP A 31 -5.53 -5.77 -1.56
C TRP A 31 -5.33 -7.00 -0.69
N LEU A 32 -4.52 -6.88 0.37
CA LEU A 32 -4.22 -8.00 1.25
C LEU A 32 -3.99 -7.57 2.70
N ASP A 33 -3.97 -8.56 3.57
CA ASP A 33 -3.39 -8.45 4.91
C ASP A 33 -1.87 -8.68 4.80
N PRO A 34 -1.02 -7.66 5.05
CA PRO A 34 0.43 -7.81 4.93
C PRO A 34 1.02 -8.71 6.02
N GLU A 35 0.28 -9.05 7.07
CA GLU A 35 0.76 -9.89 8.18
C GLU A 35 0.19 -11.30 8.15
N ALA A 36 -0.69 -11.59 7.18
CA ALA A 36 -1.23 -12.93 7.02
C ALA A 36 -0.10 -13.96 6.76
N PRO A 37 -0.06 -15.08 7.50
CA PRO A 37 0.95 -16.13 7.32
C PRO A 37 0.74 -16.98 6.06
N GLY A 38 -0.32 -16.74 5.29
CA GLY A 38 -0.78 -17.58 4.20
C GLY A 38 -1.81 -18.64 4.65
N PRO A 39 -2.12 -19.64 3.80
CA PRO A 39 -1.54 -19.88 2.48
C PRO A 39 -1.93 -18.80 1.45
N PHE A 40 -1.07 -18.61 0.45
CA PHE A 40 -1.32 -17.72 -0.68
C PHE A 40 -1.65 -18.52 -1.95
N PRO A 41 -2.38 -17.93 -2.92
CA PRO A 41 -2.63 -18.56 -4.22
C PRO A 41 -1.34 -19.00 -4.92
N ALA A 42 -1.41 -20.07 -5.73
CA ALA A 42 -0.23 -20.67 -6.36
C ALA A 42 0.59 -19.69 -7.22
N LEU A 43 -0.07 -18.74 -7.88
CA LEU A 43 0.55 -17.71 -8.74
C LEU A 43 0.91 -16.42 -7.99
N PHE A 44 0.70 -16.38 -6.67
CA PHE A 44 1.06 -15.25 -5.81
C PHE A 44 2.19 -15.62 -4.83
N GLY A 45 3.23 -14.78 -4.76
CA GLY A 45 4.38 -14.95 -3.89
C GLY A 45 4.44 -13.90 -2.79
N ARG A 46 4.66 -14.31 -1.55
CA ARG A 46 5.05 -13.43 -0.44
C ARG A 46 6.53 -13.66 -0.12
N ASN A 47 7.34 -12.62 -0.23
CA ASN A 47 8.79 -12.68 0.00
C ASN A 47 9.53 -13.74 -0.85
N ARG A 48 8.98 -14.08 -2.03
CA ARG A 48 9.55 -15.04 -2.98
C ARG A 48 9.13 -14.69 -4.41
N PHE A 49 9.95 -15.09 -5.39
CA PHE A 49 9.60 -14.97 -6.81
C PHE A 49 8.34 -15.79 -7.16
N ASN A 50 7.47 -15.21 -7.99
CA ASN A 50 6.28 -15.85 -8.57
C ASN A 50 5.76 -15.01 -9.76
N LEU A 51 4.64 -15.42 -10.38
CA LEU A 51 3.96 -14.64 -11.42
C LEU A 51 3.62 -13.23 -10.91
N ALA A 52 2.95 -13.14 -9.75
CA ALA A 52 2.75 -11.91 -9.00
C ALA A 52 3.39 -12.05 -7.61
N ALA A 53 4.14 -11.05 -7.13
CA ALA A 53 4.79 -11.14 -5.83
C ALA A 53 4.92 -9.81 -5.09
N ILE A 54 4.88 -9.89 -3.76
CA ILE A 54 5.17 -8.79 -2.84
C ILE A 54 6.36 -9.17 -1.97
N HIS A 55 7.35 -8.27 -1.86
CA HIS A 55 8.45 -8.42 -0.90
C HIS A 55 8.39 -7.30 0.14
N ASP A 56 8.47 -7.63 1.43
CA ASP A 56 8.43 -6.65 2.52
C ASP A 56 9.50 -5.57 2.38
N ARG A 57 10.69 -5.95 1.91
CA ARG A 57 11.80 -5.04 1.66
C ARG A 57 11.50 -3.94 0.64
N ASP A 58 10.45 -4.12 -0.18
CA ASP A 58 10.07 -3.12 -1.17
C ASP A 58 9.41 -1.92 -0.50
N TYR A 59 8.95 -2.07 0.74
CA TYR A 59 8.15 -1.09 1.44
C TYR A 59 8.83 -0.52 2.68
N GLY A 60 8.55 0.76 2.92
CA GLY A 60 9.08 1.51 4.03
C GLY A 60 10.50 2.01 3.80
N PHE A 61 11.02 2.73 4.77
CA PHE A 61 12.36 3.31 4.72
C PHE A 61 12.94 3.40 6.13
N GLY A 62 14.27 3.54 6.21
CA GLY A 62 15.00 3.52 7.49
C GLY A 62 15.35 2.10 7.93
N ASP A 63 15.09 1.79 9.19
CA ASP A 63 15.52 0.57 9.88
C ASP A 63 14.50 -0.59 9.80
N THR A 64 13.28 -0.30 9.37
CA THR A 64 12.18 -1.26 9.31
C THR A 64 11.58 -1.33 7.91
N THR A 65 10.94 -2.44 7.58
CA THR A 65 10.30 -2.68 6.27
C THR A 65 8.92 -3.34 6.43
N GLY A 66 8.12 -3.28 5.37
CA GLY A 66 6.80 -3.92 5.33
C GLY A 66 5.85 -3.44 6.43
N ALA A 67 5.03 -4.36 6.96
CA ALA A 67 4.04 -4.04 7.99
C ALA A 67 4.65 -3.44 9.27
N LYS A 68 5.87 -3.87 9.65
CA LYS A 68 6.57 -3.32 10.83
C LYS A 68 6.85 -1.84 10.67
N TRP A 69 7.29 -1.42 9.47
CA TRP A 69 7.50 -0.02 9.16
C TRP A 69 6.19 0.77 9.24
N ALA A 70 5.12 0.27 8.61
CA ALA A 70 3.83 0.97 8.60
C ALA A 70 3.27 1.18 10.02
N ARG A 71 3.36 0.17 10.88
CA ARG A 71 2.93 0.26 12.29
C ARG A 71 3.79 1.27 13.06
N LYS A 72 5.11 1.23 12.92
CA LYS A 72 6.03 2.19 13.55
C LYS A 72 5.72 3.62 13.11
N ALA A 73 5.60 3.84 11.80
CA ALA A 73 5.32 5.16 11.23
C ALA A 73 3.97 5.72 11.71
N ALA A 74 2.91 4.90 11.76
CA ALA A 74 1.61 5.35 12.25
C ALA A 74 1.63 5.68 13.75
N HIS A 75 2.33 4.88 14.56
CA HIS A 75 2.50 5.16 15.99
C HIS A 75 3.27 6.47 16.21
N GLU A 76 4.37 6.70 15.48
CA GLU A 76 5.15 7.95 15.56
C GLU A 76 4.33 9.19 15.14
N MET A 77 3.29 9.00 14.34
CA MET A 77 2.34 10.05 13.92
C MET A 77 1.13 10.19 14.85
N GLY A 78 1.13 9.53 16.01
CA GLY A 78 0.12 9.68 17.06
C GLY A 78 -1.09 8.75 16.95
N PHE A 79 -1.00 7.67 16.15
CA PHE A 79 -2.01 6.61 16.16
C PHE A 79 -1.62 5.51 17.15
N ASP A 80 -1.99 5.67 18.42
CA ASP A 80 -1.61 4.74 19.50
C ASP A 80 -2.11 3.30 19.27
N ASP A 81 -3.26 3.14 18.60
CA ASP A 81 -3.83 1.84 18.24
C ASP A 81 -3.12 1.16 17.06
N ALA A 82 -2.08 1.77 16.48
CA ALA A 82 -1.35 1.24 15.34
C ALA A 82 -0.79 -0.17 15.54
N GLY A 83 -0.57 -0.62 16.78
CA GLY A 83 -0.11 -1.97 17.10
C GLY A 83 -1.19 -3.06 17.00
N HIS A 84 -2.46 -2.69 17.17
CA HIS A 84 -3.58 -3.64 17.30
C HIS A 84 -4.59 -3.54 16.16
N ALA A 85 -4.70 -2.37 15.53
CA ALA A 85 -5.61 -2.16 14.41
C ALA A 85 -5.29 -3.14 13.26
N PRO A 86 -6.32 -3.80 12.68
CA PRO A 86 -6.14 -4.60 11.48
C PRO A 86 -5.55 -3.74 10.36
N LEU A 87 -4.49 -4.25 9.75
CA LEU A 87 -3.75 -3.57 8.69
C LEU A 87 -4.08 -4.18 7.34
N ARG A 88 -4.24 -3.34 6.32
CA ARG A 88 -4.39 -3.73 4.94
C ARG A 88 -3.40 -2.99 4.06
N LEU A 89 -2.98 -3.63 2.98
CA LEU A 89 -2.09 -3.07 1.99
C LEU A 89 -2.75 -3.11 0.63
N LEU A 90 -2.88 -1.95 -0.01
CA LEU A 90 -3.19 -1.80 -1.42
C LEU A 90 -1.90 -1.43 -2.16
N THR A 91 -1.40 -2.30 -3.05
CA THR A 91 -0.11 -2.08 -3.73
C THR A 91 -0.09 -2.72 -5.11
N ALA A 92 0.71 -2.18 -6.02
CA ALA A 92 1.05 -2.89 -7.25
C ALA A 92 2.03 -4.02 -6.92
N PRO A 93 1.74 -5.29 -7.27
CA PRO A 93 2.69 -6.38 -7.07
C PRO A 93 3.80 -6.32 -8.13
N ARG A 94 4.93 -6.97 -7.85
CA ARG A 94 5.89 -7.29 -8.90
C ARG A 94 5.30 -8.35 -9.83
N LEU A 95 5.45 -8.18 -11.13
CA LEU A 95 5.11 -9.19 -12.13
C LEU A 95 6.39 -9.80 -12.71
N LEU A 96 6.55 -11.13 -12.59
CA LEU A 96 7.76 -11.84 -13.03
C LEU A 96 9.07 -11.19 -12.53
N GLY A 97 9.05 -10.68 -11.29
CA GLY A 97 10.20 -10.02 -10.65
C GLY A 97 10.38 -8.53 -11.00
N LEU A 98 9.72 -8.04 -12.05
CA LEU A 98 9.70 -6.63 -12.43
C LEU A 98 8.66 -5.88 -11.60
N GLY A 99 9.05 -4.76 -11.00
CA GLY A 99 8.16 -3.97 -10.15
C GLY A 99 8.27 -2.49 -10.47
N PHE A 100 7.12 -1.85 -10.69
CA PHE A 100 6.99 -0.40 -10.67
C PHE A 100 5.82 -0.05 -9.74
N ASN A 101 6.15 0.37 -8.52
CA ASN A 101 5.18 0.66 -7.49
C ASN A 101 5.25 2.14 -7.09
N PRO A 102 4.52 3.03 -7.79
CA PRO A 102 4.60 4.47 -7.56
C PRO A 102 3.95 4.88 -6.23
N VAL A 103 2.96 4.11 -5.76
CA VAL A 103 2.27 4.36 -4.50
C VAL A 103 1.69 3.07 -3.90
N SER A 104 1.88 2.91 -2.60
CA SER A 104 1.23 1.90 -1.77
C SER A 104 0.38 2.56 -0.70
N PHE A 105 -0.79 1.99 -0.41
CA PHE A 105 -1.66 2.48 0.66
C PHE A 105 -1.72 1.45 1.78
N TRP A 106 -1.21 1.85 2.94
CA TRP A 106 -1.33 1.11 4.19
C TRP A 106 -2.58 1.60 4.89
N VAL A 107 -3.59 0.76 5.06
CA VAL A 107 -4.90 1.16 5.59
C VAL A 107 -5.12 0.49 6.93
N PHE A 108 -5.25 1.30 7.97
CA PHE A 108 -5.63 0.84 9.31
C PHE A 108 -7.15 0.82 9.41
N MET A 109 -7.69 -0.33 9.79
CA MET A 109 -9.13 -0.56 9.89
C MET A 109 -9.56 -0.43 11.36
N GLY A 110 -10.71 0.20 11.59
CA GLY A 110 -11.38 0.24 12.87
C GLY A 110 -12.60 -0.68 12.89
N GLU A 111 -13.54 -0.37 13.79
CA GLU A 111 -14.76 -1.14 13.99
C GLU A 111 -15.63 -1.19 12.72
N GLY A 112 -16.22 -2.36 12.46
CA GLY A 112 -17.03 -2.61 11.27
C GLY A 112 -16.23 -2.67 9.98
N ALA A 113 -14.91 -2.90 10.04
CA ALA A 113 -14.01 -2.92 8.89
C ALA A 113 -14.01 -1.61 8.09
N ARG A 114 -14.11 -0.47 8.78
CA ARG A 114 -14.01 0.86 8.18
C ARG A 114 -12.59 1.42 8.31
N PRO A 115 -12.01 2.03 7.28
CA PRO A 115 -10.71 2.70 7.40
C PRO A 115 -10.77 3.83 8.43
N VAL A 116 -9.76 3.93 9.29
CA VAL A 116 -9.64 5.02 10.30
C VAL A 116 -8.38 5.86 10.11
N ALA A 117 -7.35 5.28 9.51
CA ALA A 117 -6.14 5.96 9.09
C ALA A 117 -5.53 5.27 7.87
N ALA A 118 -4.73 6.01 7.10
CA ALA A 118 -3.95 5.44 6.01
C ALA A 118 -2.58 6.11 5.89
N ILE A 119 -1.58 5.35 5.44
CA ILE A 119 -0.31 5.89 4.95
C ILE A 119 -0.28 5.74 3.43
N ALA A 120 -0.16 6.85 2.71
CA ALA A 120 0.19 6.84 1.29
C ALA A 120 1.71 6.88 1.15
N GLU A 121 2.32 5.72 0.94
CA GLU A 121 3.74 5.55 0.68
C GLU A 121 4.00 5.74 -0.81
N VAL A 122 4.67 6.83 -1.18
CA VAL A 122 5.02 7.13 -2.57
C VAL A 122 6.50 6.92 -2.82
N ASN A 123 6.82 6.34 -3.97
CA ASN A 123 8.18 6.11 -4.43
C ASN A 123 8.37 6.81 -5.78
N ASN A 124 9.44 7.59 -5.94
CA ASN A 124 9.79 8.17 -7.23
C ASN A 124 10.80 7.31 -8.00
N THR A 125 10.99 7.60 -9.28
CA THR A 125 11.94 6.90 -10.15
C THR A 125 13.40 7.16 -9.80
N PHE A 126 13.69 8.15 -8.97
CA PHE A 126 15.04 8.51 -8.52
C PHE A 126 15.43 7.84 -7.19
N GLY A 127 14.53 7.04 -6.61
CA GLY A 127 14.77 6.29 -5.38
C GLY A 127 14.31 7.00 -4.11
N ASP A 128 13.77 8.21 -4.20
CA ASP A 128 13.19 8.88 -3.04
C ASP A 128 11.88 8.21 -2.63
N ARG A 129 11.69 8.10 -1.32
CA ARG A 129 10.47 7.60 -0.69
C ARG A 129 9.88 8.67 0.20
N HIS A 130 8.57 8.79 0.19
CA HIS A 130 7.84 9.70 1.07
C HIS A 130 6.56 9.03 1.56
N ALA A 131 6.10 9.40 2.75
CA ALA A 131 4.90 8.86 3.35
C ALA A 131 3.99 9.99 3.83
N TYR A 132 2.75 10.00 3.36
CA TYR A 132 1.71 10.91 3.84
C TYR A 132 0.79 10.15 4.78
N PHE A 133 0.61 10.64 6.01
CA PHE A 133 -0.33 10.08 6.96
C PHE A 133 -1.67 10.80 6.87
N CYS A 134 -2.74 10.05 6.62
CA CYS A 134 -4.09 10.54 6.40
C CYS A 134 -5.02 9.97 7.46
N HIS A 135 -5.69 10.82 8.23
CA HIS A 135 -6.72 10.43 9.19
C HIS A 135 -7.74 11.56 9.38
N ALA A 136 -8.94 11.21 9.84
CA ALA A 136 -9.90 12.20 10.34
C ALA A 136 -9.54 12.61 11.78
N PRO A 137 -10.05 13.75 12.28
CA PRO A 137 -9.92 14.10 13.70
C PRO A 137 -10.41 12.95 14.60
N GLY A 138 -9.60 12.61 15.61
CA GLY A 138 -9.90 11.51 16.53
C GLY A 138 -9.95 10.11 15.90
N PHE A 139 -9.33 9.92 14.72
CA PHE A 139 -9.36 8.66 13.97
C PHE A 139 -10.78 8.16 13.68
N ALA A 140 -11.71 9.09 13.46
CA ALA A 140 -13.04 8.76 12.98
C ALA A 140 -12.96 8.02 11.61
N PRO A 141 -13.96 7.17 11.29
CA PRO A 141 -13.99 6.47 10.01
C PRO A 141 -13.84 7.42 8.81
N LEU A 142 -12.97 7.06 7.87
CA LEU A 142 -12.80 7.77 6.61
C LEU A 142 -13.99 7.46 5.68
N THR A 143 -14.56 8.49 5.07
CA THR A 143 -15.72 8.44 4.15
C THR A 143 -15.31 8.63 2.70
#